data_AF-A0A9D4ARI0-F1
#
_entry.id   AF-A0A9D4ARI0-F1
#
_cell.length_a   1.000
_cell.length_b   1.000
_cell.length_c   1.000
_cell.angle_alpha   90.00
_cell.angle_beta   90.00
_cell.angle_gamma   90.00
#
_symmetry.space_group_name_H-M   'P 1'
#
loop_
_entity.id
_entity.type
_entity.pdbx_description
1 polymer ?
#
loop_
_entity_poly.entity_id
_entity_poly.type
_entity_poly.pdbx_seq_one_letter_code
_entity_poly.pdbx_strand_id
1 'polypeptide(L)'
;MAEGDAARRGQRAGPPDKSLEEDALVDSDALVNSEDEADLKTPCPIQIVLAHEDDHNFELDEEALENILLQEHIKDLNIVVVSVAGAFRKGKSFLLDFMLRYMYNKNSSCWIGGNNEPLTGFTWRGGCERETTGIQIWSEVFVIDKSDGTKVAVLLMDTQGAFDSQSTIKDCATVFALSTMTSSVQVYNLSQNIQEDDLQHLQLFTEYGRLAMEEIYQKPFQTLMFLIRDWSYPYEHSYGLEGGKKFLEKRLQVKHNQHEELQNVRKHIRSCFSNLGCFLLPHPGLKVATNPNFDGRLNDIDDDFKRELRDLVPLLLAPENLVEKEISGSKVTCRDLVEYFKAYIKIYQGEALPHPKSMLQATAEANNLAAVAGAKDTYNKGMEQVCGGDKPYIAPSDLERQHQDFKESAVKQFCSVKKMGGEEFCRRYQEQLEAELDEIYANFVKHNDGKNIFYAARTPATLFAVMFAMYIISGLTGFLGMNSIASLCNLIMGLALISLCTWAYVKYSGEFREVGTAIDQIAEALWEQRNPRKVCSKLFEVVRRRMIRRVLTSAQRQRLSSNNNKKKN
;
A
#
# COMPACT_ATOMS: atom_id res chain seq x y z
N MET A 1 15.60 -63.87 61.72
CA MET A 1 14.65 -62.93 62.36
C MET A 1 14.70 -61.66 61.53
N ALA A 2 13.94 -61.51 60.44
CA ALA A 2 12.49 -61.50 60.23
C ALA A 2 11.94 -60.06 60.30
N GLU A 3 11.42 -59.58 59.16
CA GLU A 3 10.33 -58.60 58.93
C GLU A 3 10.31 -58.32 57.41
N GLY A 4 9.21 -58.22 56.66
CA GLY A 4 7.78 -58.33 56.94
C GLY A 4 7.01 -58.05 55.63
N ASP A 5 6.01 -58.87 55.33
CA ASP A 5 5.14 -58.93 54.15
C ASP A 5 4.01 -57.88 54.14
N ALA A 6 3.47 -57.55 52.95
CA ALA A 6 2.02 -57.58 52.66
C ALA A 6 1.68 -57.18 51.20
N ALA A 7 0.72 -57.91 50.60
CA ALA A 7 0.32 -57.89 49.19
C ALA A 7 -1.18 -57.61 48.94
N ARG A 8 -1.46 -57.02 47.77
CA ARG A 8 -2.58 -57.15 46.79
C ARG A 8 -4.03 -57.56 47.18
N ARG A 9 -5.00 -56.83 46.58
CA ARG A 9 -6.17 -57.22 45.71
C ARG A 9 -7.19 -56.05 45.75
N GLY A 10 -7.95 -55.59 44.74
CA GLY A 10 -8.39 -56.05 43.42
C GLY A 10 -9.92 -56.26 43.41
N GLN A 11 -10.74 -55.44 42.70
CA GLN A 11 -12.14 -55.76 42.35
C GLN A 11 -12.80 -54.80 41.33
N ARG A 12 -13.70 -55.34 40.49
CA ARG A 12 -14.60 -54.69 39.51
C ARG A 12 -15.97 -55.41 39.56
N ALA A 13 -17.09 -54.68 39.58
CA ALA A 13 -18.45 -55.12 39.18
C ALA A 13 -19.41 -53.90 39.15
N GLY A 14 -20.35 -53.84 38.20
CA GLY A 14 -21.48 -52.88 38.13
C GLY A 14 -22.84 -53.62 38.06
N PRO A 15 -23.93 -53.03 37.51
CA PRO A 15 -24.78 -51.88 37.90
C PRO A 15 -26.24 -52.36 38.31
N PRO A 16 -27.32 -51.54 38.49
CA PRO A 16 -28.10 -50.91 37.38
C PRO A 16 -28.96 -49.61 37.68
N ASP A 17 -29.52 -49.06 36.58
CA ASP A 17 -30.84 -48.40 36.34
C ASP A 17 -31.21 -46.90 36.61
N LYS A 18 -31.42 -46.18 35.49
CA LYS A 18 -32.56 -45.34 35.00
C LYS A 18 -33.18 -44.18 35.81
N SER A 19 -33.12 -42.97 35.22
CA SER A 19 -34.23 -42.24 34.52
C SER A 19 -34.22 -40.72 34.76
N LEU A 20 -34.17 -39.94 33.66
CA LEU A 20 -35.13 -38.91 33.22
C LEU A 20 -34.47 -37.99 32.17
N GLU A 21 -34.91 -38.17 30.92
CA GLU A 21 -34.80 -37.22 29.81
C GLU A 21 -36.02 -36.28 29.83
N GLU A 22 -35.86 -35.03 29.41
CA GLU A 22 -36.91 -34.30 28.72
C GLU A 22 -36.31 -33.25 27.76
N ASP A 23 -36.89 -33.21 26.56
CA ASP A 23 -36.41 -32.60 25.31
C ASP A 23 -36.65 -31.09 25.20
N ALA A 24 -35.82 -30.39 24.41
CA ALA A 24 -36.28 -29.26 23.59
C ALA A 24 -35.35 -28.97 22.40
N LEU A 25 -35.77 -29.51 21.26
CA LEU A 25 -35.59 -29.13 19.86
C LEU A 25 -34.84 -27.83 19.50
N VAL A 26 -33.95 -28.02 18.53
CA VAL A 26 -33.16 -27.07 17.73
C VAL A 26 -34.06 -26.10 16.95
N ASP A 27 -33.82 -24.80 17.11
CA ASP A 27 -34.24 -23.78 16.14
C ASP A 27 -32.98 -23.31 15.38
N SER A 28 -32.92 -23.68 14.12
CA SER A 28 -31.90 -23.30 13.15
C SER A 28 -32.43 -22.07 12.43
N ASP A 29 -31.95 -20.89 12.80
CA ASP A 29 -31.79 -19.69 11.93
C ASP A 29 -31.67 -18.44 12.81
N ALA A 30 -30.43 -18.06 13.18
CA ALA A 30 -30.00 -16.66 13.43
C ALA A 30 -28.66 -16.60 14.18
N LEU A 31 -27.54 -16.94 13.54
CA LEU A 31 -26.22 -16.43 13.94
C LEU A 31 -25.36 -16.24 12.69
N VAL A 32 -25.64 -15.15 11.98
CA VAL A 32 -24.72 -14.53 11.03
C VAL A 32 -24.42 -13.14 11.59
N ASN A 33 -23.12 -12.86 11.75
CA ASN A 33 -22.50 -11.59 12.10
C ASN A 33 -22.60 -11.17 13.57
N SER A 34 -21.51 -11.35 14.31
CA SER A 34 -20.73 -10.25 14.92
C SER A 34 -19.86 -10.79 16.06
N GLU A 35 -18.81 -11.53 15.73
CA GLU A 35 -17.72 -11.78 16.68
C GLU A 35 -16.40 -11.44 15.98
N ASP A 36 -15.85 -10.31 16.42
CA ASP A 36 -14.42 -10.03 16.56
C ASP A 36 -13.64 -9.41 15.37
N GLU A 37 -14.15 -8.27 14.89
CA GLU A 37 -13.29 -7.11 14.59
C GLU A 37 -12.62 -6.61 15.88
N ALA A 38 -11.58 -7.29 16.37
CA ALA A 38 -10.55 -6.76 17.27
C ALA A 38 -9.50 -7.84 17.63
N ASP A 39 -8.96 -8.56 16.65
CA ASP A 39 -7.71 -9.29 16.91
C ASP A 39 -6.59 -8.24 17.07
N LEU A 40 -6.05 -8.12 18.29
CA LEU A 40 -4.77 -7.47 18.55
C LEU A 40 -3.72 -8.17 17.66
N LYS A 41 -3.50 -7.63 16.46
CA LYS A 41 -2.57 -8.19 15.46
C LYS A 41 -1.17 -8.27 16.07
N THR A 42 -0.83 -9.43 16.60
CA THR A 42 0.54 -9.75 16.98
C THR A 42 1.39 -9.66 15.72
N PRO A 43 2.57 -9.00 15.78
CA PRO A 43 3.46 -8.92 14.63
C PRO A 43 3.82 -10.32 14.14
N CYS A 44 3.58 -10.55 12.86
CA CYS A 44 3.79 -11.82 12.17
C CYS A 44 4.52 -11.63 10.83
N PRO A 45 5.09 -12.69 10.25
CA PRO A 45 5.63 -12.64 8.90
C PRO A 45 4.49 -12.60 7.87
N ILE A 46 4.56 -11.65 6.93
CA ILE A 46 3.58 -11.49 5.85
C ILE A 46 4.25 -11.85 4.53
N GLN A 47 3.60 -12.75 3.79
CA GLN A 47 4.01 -13.15 2.45
C GLN A 47 3.67 -12.03 1.46
N ILE A 48 4.67 -11.48 0.78
CA ILE A 48 4.46 -10.42 -0.22
C ILE A 48 4.65 -10.90 -1.66
N VAL A 49 5.57 -11.85 -1.88
CA VAL A 49 5.75 -12.44 -3.21
C VAL A 49 5.40 -13.91 -3.14
N LEU A 50 4.33 -14.30 -3.83
CA LEU A 50 3.86 -15.67 -3.94
C LEU A 50 4.54 -16.32 -5.15
N ALA A 51 5.17 -17.47 -4.92
CA ALA A 51 5.70 -18.31 -5.98
C ALA A 51 4.68 -19.41 -6.28
N HIS A 52 3.98 -19.30 -7.40
CA HIS A 52 3.05 -20.34 -7.85
C HIS A 52 3.86 -21.46 -8.48
N GLU A 53 3.94 -22.58 -7.75
CA GLU A 53 4.82 -23.70 -8.10
C GLU A 53 4.38 -24.42 -9.38
N ASP A 54 3.08 -24.43 -9.66
CA ASP A 54 2.51 -25.14 -10.81
C ASP A 54 2.82 -24.44 -12.15
N ASP A 55 2.82 -23.11 -12.15
CA ASP A 55 3.01 -22.28 -13.36
C ASP A 55 4.36 -21.56 -13.40
N HIS A 56 5.23 -21.77 -12.40
CA HIS A 56 6.52 -21.06 -12.22
C HIS A 56 6.39 -19.53 -12.35
N ASN A 57 5.27 -18.98 -11.86
CA ASN A 57 4.96 -17.57 -11.95
C ASN A 57 5.05 -16.90 -10.56
N PHE A 58 5.42 -15.62 -10.56
CA PHE A 58 5.56 -14.82 -9.36
C PHE A 58 4.46 -13.76 -9.30
N GLU A 59 3.71 -13.76 -8.22
CA GLU A 59 2.66 -12.78 -7.96
C GLU A 59 3.04 -11.93 -6.76
N LEU A 60 2.77 -10.62 -6.85
CA LEU A 60 2.95 -9.69 -5.75
C LEU A 60 1.59 -9.49 -5.10
N ASP A 61 1.51 -9.73 -3.79
CA ASP A 61 0.37 -9.30 -2.98
C ASP A 61 0.48 -7.79 -2.74
N GLU A 62 -0.06 -7.01 -3.69
CA GLU A 62 -0.02 -5.56 -3.65
C GLU A 62 -0.77 -5.01 -2.43
N GLU A 63 -1.91 -5.61 -2.06
CA GLU A 63 -2.72 -5.15 -0.93
C GLU A 63 -1.98 -5.36 0.39
N ALA A 64 -1.35 -6.51 0.60
CA ALA A 64 -0.57 -6.79 1.80
C ALA A 64 0.64 -5.84 1.91
N LEU A 65 1.36 -5.60 0.81
CA LEU A 65 2.51 -4.71 0.79
C LEU A 65 2.11 -3.24 1.06
N GLU A 66 1.02 -2.78 0.45
CA GLU A 66 0.48 -1.43 0.66
C GLU A 66 0.01 -1.22 2.09
N ASN A 67 -0.69 -2.19 2.67
CA ASN A 67 -1.16 -2.15 4.06
C ASN A 67 0.00 -2.00 5.07
N ILE A 68 1.19 -2.50 4.74
CA ILE A 68 2.38 -2.36 5.59
C ILE A 68 3.08 -1.03 5.33
N LEU A 69 3.42 -0.72 4.06
CA LEU A 69 4.31 0.40 3.73
C LEU A 69 3.62 1.76 3.55
N LEU A 70 2.31 1.80 3.31
CA LEU A 70 1.55 3.05 3.12
C LEU A 70 0.89 3.58 4.40
N GLN A 71 1.23 3.02 5.57
CA GLN A 71 0.74 3.53 6.85
C GLN A 71 1.18 5.00 7.06
N GLU A 72 0.27 5.85 7.54
CA GLU A 72 0.47 7.30 7.55
C GLU A 72 1.72 7.77 8.30
N HIS A 73 2.11 7.05 9.35
CA HIS A 73 3.24 7.40 10.20
C HIS A 73 4.62 6.98 9.63
N ILE A 74 4.66 6.14 8.59
CA ILE A 74 5.92 5.67 7.96
C ILE A 74 6.03 5.95 6.47
N LYS A 75 4.91 6.18 5.76
CA LYS A 75 4.87 6.22 4.29
C LYS A 75 5.84 7.21 3.66
N ASP A 76 6.09 8.33 4.36
CA ASP A 76 6.95 9.43 3.90
C ASP A 76 8.37 9.36 4.49
N LEU A 77 8.72 8.30 5.25
CA LEU A 77 10.05 8.09 5.80
C LEU A 77 10.97 7.36 4.81
N ASN A 78 12.26 7.67 4.84
CA ASN A 78 13.27 6.93 4.10
C ASN A 78 13.38 5.51 4.67
N ILE A 79 13.45 4.52 3.79
CA ILE A 79 13.42 3.11 4.18
C ILE A 79 14.83 2.49 4.17
N VAL A 80 15.10 1.62 5.14
CA VAL A 80 16.25 0.75 5.25
C VAL A 80 15.71 -0.67 5.14
N VAL A 81 16.14 -1.40 4.13
CA VAL A 81 15.68 -2.77 3.88
C VAL A 81 16.84 -3.72 4.07
N VAL A 82 16.72 -4.62 5.05
CA VAL A 82 17.70 -5.68 5.33
C VAL A 82 17.11 -7.00 4.87
N SER A 83 17.73 -7.58 3.83
CA SER A 83 17.33 -8.86 3.24
C SER A 83 18.34 -9.93 3.59
N VAL A 84 17.87 -11.13 3.93
CA VAL A 84 18.71 -12.32 4.06
C VAL A 84 18.35 -13.30 2.96
N ALA A 85 19.31 -13.60 2.08
CA ALA A 85 19.15 -14.53 0.97
C ALA A 85 20.29 -15.55 0.92
N GLY A 86 20.05 -16.71 0.33
CA GLY A 86 21.02 -17.81 0.26
C GLY A 86 20.35 -19.17 0.16
N ALA A 87 21.14 -20.23 0.19
CA ALA A 87 20.64 -21.60 0.02
C ALA A 87 19.57 -21.99 1.05
N PHE A 88 18.68 -22.91 0.67
CA PHE A 88 17.66 -23.45 1.57
C PHE A 88 18.26 -24.21 2.76
N ARG A 89 17.54 -24.20 3.90
CA ARG A 89 17.93 -24.85 5.16
C ARG A 89 19.30 -24.46 5.73
N LYS A 90 19.75 -23.23 5.46
CA LYS A 90 20.98 -22.64 6.05
C LYS A 90 20.73 -21.65 7.19
N GLY A 91 19.56 -21.73 7.84
CA GLY A 91 19.24 -20.94 9.03
C GLY A 91 19.11 -19.42 8.79
N LYS A 92 18.43 -19.01 7.70
CA LYS A 92 18.16 -17.60 7.37
C LYS A 92 17.14 -16.98 8.33
N SER A 93 15.95 -17.58 8.40
CA SER A 93 14.87 -17.18 9.31
C SER A 93 15.32 -17.21 10.78
N PHE A 94 16.11 -18.22 11.18
CA PHE A 94 16.76 -18.27 12.49
C PHE A 94 17.63 -17.04 12.81
N LEU A 95 18.36 -16.52 11.82
CA LEU A 95 19.15 -15.29 11.99
C LEU A 95 18.24 -14.05 12.06
N LEU A 96 17.21 -13.99 11.21
CA LEU A 96 16.25 -12.88 11.19
C LEU A 96 15.48 -12.76 12.51
N ASP A 97 15.20 -13.86 13.20
CA ASP A 97 14.54 -13.78 14.51
C ASP A 97 15.44 -13.16 15.59
N PHE A 98 16.76 -13.36 15.52
CA PHE A 98 17.68 -12.61 16.39
C PHE A 98 17.77 -11.14 16.02
N MET A 99 17.64 -10.82 14.73
CA MET A 99 17.49 -9.43 14.28
C MET A 99 16.20 -8.81 14.84
N LEU A 100 15.07 -9.52 14.80
CA LEU A 100 13.82 -9.08 15.42
C LEU A 100 13.98 -8.83 16.91
N ARG A 101 14.60 -9.75 17.66
CA ARG A 101 14.89 -9.57 19.08
C ARG A 101 15.72 -8.30 19.35
N TYR A 102 16.71 -8.02 18.51
CA TYR A 102 17.49 -6.78 18.62
C TYR A 102 16.63 -5.54 18.37
N MET A 103 15.78 -5.57 17.35
CA MET A 103 14.91 -4.43 17.01
C MET A 103 13.92 -4.10 18.13
N TYR A 104 13.31 -5.12 18.76
CA TYR A 104 12.42 -4.95 19.90
C TYR A 104 13.15 -4.55 21.20
N ASN A 105 14.38 -5.03 21.42
CA ASN A 105 15.11 -4.85 22.68
C ASN A 105 16.37 -3.98 22.55
N LYS A 106 16.41 -3.06 21.59
CA LYS A 106 17.62 -2.27 21.23
C LYS A 106 18.30 -1.55 22.39
N ASN A 107 17.52 -1.05 23.35
CA ASN A 107 18.02 -0.30 24.51
C ASN A 107 18.53 -1.20 25.65
N SER A 108 18.40 -2.52 25.51
CA SER A 108 18.85 -3.50 26.50
C SER A 108 20.26 -3.98 26.17
N SER A 109 21.15 -3.97 27.16
CA SER A 109 22.48 -4.62 27.07
C SER A 109 22.38 -6.14 26.87
N CYS A 110 21.21 -6.73 27.11
CA CYS A 110 20.91 -8.15 26.96
C CYS A 110 19.85 -8.40 25.88
N TRP A 111 19.88 -7.63 24.78
CA TRP A 111 18.91 -7.73 23.68
C TRP A 111 18.75 -9.13 23.08
N ILE A 112 19.77 -9.99 23.18
CA ILE A 112 19.77 -11.36 22.64
C ILE A 112 18.69 -12.26 23.27
N GLY A 113 18.15 -11.86 24.42
CA GLY A 113 17.03 -12.52 25.12
C GLY A 113 17.46 -13.30 26.36
N GLY A 114 16.47 -13.87 27.05
CA GLY A 114 16.71 -14.73 28.21
C GLY A 114 17.20 -16.13 27.84
N ASN A 115 17.95 -16.76 28.74
CA ASN A 115 18.51 -18.12 28.53
C ASN A 115 17.44 -19.20 28.24
N ASN A 116 16.22 -19.02 28.73
CA ASN A 116 15.10 -19.96 28.62
C ASN A 116 13.99 -19.50 27.66
N GLU A 117 14.20 -18.39 26.94
CA GLU A 117 13.18 -17.81 26.07
C GLU A 117 13.27 -18.40 24.66
N PRO A 118 12.17 -19.00 24.14
CA PRO A 118 12.15 -19.57 22.79
C PRO A 118 12.24 -18.47 21.73
N LEU A 119 12.80 -18.79 20.57
CA LEU A 119 12.96 -17.85 19.46
C LEU A 119 11.69 -17.87 18.62
N THR A 120 11.01 -16.73 18.56
CA THR A 120 9.77 -16.53 17.82
C THR A 120 9.94 -15.38 16.83
N GLY A 121 9.28 -15.47 15.68
CA GLY A 121 9.41 -14.50 14.60
C GLY A 121 8.95 -15.10 13.27
N PHE A 122 9.84 -15.12 12.30
CA PHE A 122 9.64 -15.84 11.05
C PHE A 122 9.51 -17.35 11.32
N THR A 123 8.70 -18.05 10.52
CA THR A 123 8.55 -19.49 10.68
C THR A 123 9.85 -20.21 10.33
N TRP A 124 10.46 -20.89 11.31
CA TRP A 124 11.63 -21.73 11.09
C TRP A 124 11.46 -23.08 11.78
N ARG A 125 11.99 -24.14 11.15
CA ARG A 125 12.04 -25.49 11.72
C ARG A 125 13.24 -26.28 11.19
N GLY A 126 13.61 -27.33 11.91
CA GLY A 126 14.49 -28.37 11.36
C GLY A 126 13.82 -29.17 10.24
N GLY A 127 14.56 -30.07 9.60
CA GLY A 127 14.05 -30.95 8.54
C GLY A 127 14.61 -30.64 7.14
N CYS A 128 14.28 -31.50 6.18
CA CYS A 128 14.89 -31.48 4.83
C CYS A 128 14.03 -30.78 3.75
N GLU A 129 12.72 -30.63 3.96
CA GLU A 129 11.81 -30.00 2.99
C GLU A 129 11.97 -28.48 3.00
N ARG A 130 11.22 -27.68 2.26
CA ARG A 130 11.27 -26.21 2.37
C ARG A 130 10.27 -25.66 3.39
N GLU A 131 10.41 -24.39 3.74
CA GLU A 131 9.45 -23.68 4.60
C GLU A 131 9.00 -22.39 3.95
N THR A 132 9.94 -21.47 3.72
CA THR A 132 9.67 -20.18 3.06
C THR A 132 9.60 -20.36 1.56
N THR A 133 8.47 -20.01 0.95
CA THR A 133 8.32 -19.83 -0.50
C THR A 133 8.32 -18.32 -0.81
N GLY A 134 8.84 -17.89 -1.97
CA GLY A 134 8.86 -16.49 -2.38
C GLY A 134 9.60 -15.52 -1.43
N ILE A 135 8.96 -14.40 -1.07
CA ILE A 135 9.51 -13.35 -0.19
C ILE A 135 8.51 -13.02 0.92
N GLN A 136 8.99 -13.02 2.16
CA GLN A 136 8.26 -12.61 3.35
C GLN A 136 8.88 -11.34 3.95
N ILE A 137 8.04 -10.48 4.49
CA ILE A 137 8.47 -9.32 5.28
C ILE A 137 7.83 -9.34 6.64
N TRP A 138 8.46 -8.69 7.62
CA TRP A 138 7.85 -8.51 8.92
C TRP A 138 6.71 -7.47 8.83
N SER A 139 5.56 -7.78 9.44
CA SER A 139 4.38 -6.90 9.43
C SER A 139 4.59 -5.55 10.12
N GLU A 140 5.48 -5.49 11.13
CA GLU A 140 5.80 -4.26 11.85
C GLU A 140 7.07 -3.61 11.26
N VAL A 141 6.94 -2.36 10.81
CA VAL A 141 8.08 -1.57 10.31
C VAL A 141 8.63 -0.73 11.45
N PHE A 142 9.91 -0.91 11.76
CA PHE A 142 10.53 -0.25 12.91
C PHE A 142 10.98 1.15 12.56
N VAL A 143 10.48 2.17 13.28
CA VAL A 143 10.96 3.55 13.12
C VAL A 143 12.15 3.79 14.06
N ILE A 144 13.31 4.12 13.48
CA ILE A 144 14.54 4.36 14.22
C ILE A 144 15.00 5.81 14.03
N ASP A 145 15.31 6.46 15.15
CA ASP A 145 16.04 7.72 15.16
C ASP A 145 17.54 7.47 14.90
N LYS A 146 18.08 8.09 13.85
CA LYS A 146 19.50 8.10 13.54
C LYS A 146 20.25 9.12 14.40
N SER A 147 21.57 8.99 14.43
CA SER A 147 22.47 9.90 15.16
C SER A 147 22.43 11.34 14.63
N ASP A 148 21.98 11.54 13.39
CA ASP A 148 21.77 12.85 12.76
C ASP A 148 20.40 13.49 13.10
N GLY A 149 19.55 12.79 13.87
CA GLY A 149 18.20 13.24 14.24
C GLY A 149 17.13 12.96 13.18
N THR A 150 17.48 12.28 12.07
CA THR A 150 16.51 11.85 11.06
C THR A 150 15.83 10.54 11.47
N LYS A 151 14.57 10.38 11.08
CA LYS A 151 13.81 9.15 11.29
C LYS A 151 13.88 8.29 10.03
N VAL A 152 14.19 7.02 10.21
CA VAL A 152 14.20 6.02 9.13
C VAL A 152 13.32 4.84 9.49
N ALA A 153 12.66 4.27 8.48
CA ALA A 153 11.88 3.05 8.61
C ALA A 153 12.76 1.83 8.31
N VAL A 154 12.76 0.81 9.16
CA VAL A 154 13.55 -0.42 8.95
C VAL A 154 12.63 -1.60 8.69
N LEU A 155 12.83 -2.24 7.54
CA LEU A 155 12.11 -3.41 7.07
C LEU A 155 13.04 -4.62 7.04
N LEU A 156 12.61 -5.72 7.65
CA LEU A 156 13.29 -7.01 7.59
C LEU A 156 12.60 -7.91 6.55
N MET A 157 13.40 -8.54 5.69
CA MET A 157 12.94 -9.37 4.58
C MET A 157 13.59 -10.75 4.64
N ASP A 158 12.76 -11.78 4.72
CA ASP A 158 13.16 -13.18 4.53
C ASP A 158 12.87 -13.60 3.10
N THR A 159 13.77 -14.38 2.53
CA THR A 159 13.65 -14.86 1.16
C THR A 159 13.70 -16.38 1.12
N GLN A 160 13.01 -16.96 0.15
CA GLN A 160 13.11 -18.39 -0.12
C GLN A 160 14.57 -18.80 -0.32
N GLY A 161 14.87 -20.00 0.20
CA GLY A 161 16.16 -20.60 -0.02
C GLY A 161 16.37 -21.00 -1.47
N ALA A 162 17.46 -20.52 -2.08
CA ALA A 162 17.84 -20.94 -3.41
C ALA A 162 18.21 -22.44 -3.44
N PHE A 163 17.99 -23.10 -4.59
CA PHE A 163 18.38 -24.48 -4.91
C PHE A 163 17.64 -25.58 -4.14
N ASP A 164 16.35 -25.40 -3.86
CA ASP A 164 15.52 -26.51 -3.37
C ASP A 164 15.18 -27.50 -4.52
N SER A 165 14.59 -28.64 -4.19
CA SER A 165 14.29 -29.70 -5.16
C SER A 165 13.05 -29.42 -6.03
N GLN A 166 12.33 -28.33 -5.79
CA GLN A 166 11.02 -28.04 -6.39
C GLN A 166 11.04 -26.75 -7.23
N SER A 167 11.98 -25.85 -6.99
CA SER A 167 12.14 -24.57 -7.68
C SER A 167 13.22 -24.64 -8.74
N THR A 168 12.97 -23.94 -9.83
CA THR A 168 13.93 -23.82 -10.92
C THR A 168 15.06 -22.86 -10.55
N ILE A 169 16.17 -22.92 -11.30
CA ILE A 169 17.27 -21.93 -11.18
C ILE A 169 16.73 -20.52 -11.45
N LYS A 170 15.76 -20.38 -12.36
CA LYS A 170 15.08 -19.12 -12.66
C LYS A 170 14.36 -18.59 -11.42
N ASP A 171 13.60 -19.44 -10.73
CA ASP A 171 12.82 -19.04 -9.55
C ASP A 171 13.73 -18.50 -8.44
N CYS A 172 14.82 -19.23 -8.20
CA CYS A 172 15.84 -18.83 -7.22
C CYS A 172 16.51 -17.50 -7.62
N ALA A 173 16.83 -17.34 -8.91
CA ALA A 173 17.43 -16.14 -9.44
C ALA A 173 16.48 -14.93 -9.35
N THR A 174 15.19 -15.11 -9.62
CA THR A 174 14.15 -14.07 -9.51
C THR A 174 13.99 -13.59 -8.08
N VAL A 175 13.82 -14.50 -7.10
CA VAL A 175 13.69 -14.14 -5.69
C VAL A 175 14.95 -13.42 -5.18
N PHE A 176 16.12 -13.93 -5.56
CA PHE A 176 17.39 -13.30 -5.21
C PHE A 176 17.56 -11.92 -5.88
N ALA A 177 17.11 -11.78 -7.13
CA ALA A 177 17.15 -10.51 -7.85
C ALA A 177 16.26 -9.45 -7.20
N LEU A 178 14.99 -9.80 -6.97
CA LEU A 178 14.00 -8.91 -6.37
C LEU A 178 14.46 -8.45 -4.98
N SER A 179 14.95 -9.37 -4.16
CA SER A 179 15.46 -9.05 -2.83
C SER A 179 16.72 -8.17 -2.88
N THR A 180 17.64 -8.40 -3.83
CA THR A 180 18.85 -7.57 -3.98
C THR A 180 18.52 -6.16 -4.50
N MET A 181 17.61 -6.03 -5.47
CA MET A 181 17.23 -4.73 -6.04
C MET A 181 16.44 -3.88 -5.05
N THR A 182 15.60 -4.49 -4.22
CA THR A 182 14.78 -3.78 -3.23
C THR A 182 15.51 -3.54 -1.91
N SER A 183 16.51 -4.36 -1.57
CA SER A 183 17.26 -4.20 -0.32
C SER A 183 18.36 -3.13 -0.38
N SER A 184 18.62 -2.51 0.77
CA SER A 184 19.78 -1.64 1.00
C SER A 184 21.00 -2.43 1.48
N VAL A 185 20.74 -3.46 2.27
CA VAL A 185 21.73 -4.41 2.78
C VAL A 185 21.26 -5.80 2.42
N GLN A 186 21.99 -6.45 1.52
CA GLN A 186 21.78 -7.84 1.16
C GLN A 186 22.76 -8.72 1.95
N VAL A 187 22.26 -9.52 2.87
CA VAL A 187 23.04 -10.55 3.57
C VAL A 187 22.97 -11.81 2.74
N TYR A 188 24.10 -12.20 2.15
CA TYR A 188 24.23 -13.45 1.40
C TYR A 188 24.72 -14.56 2.33
N ASN A 189 23.79 -15.38 2.80
CA ASN A 189 23.98 -16.44 3.77
C ASN A 189 24.46 -17.73 3.10
N LEU A 190 25.76 -18.01 3.24
CA LEU A 190 26.47 -19.14 2.66
C LEU A 190 26.88 -20.15 3.73
N SER A 191 27.07 -21.41 3.33
CA SER A 191 27.44 -22.50 4.23
C SER A 191 28.92 -22.81 4.07
N GLN A 192 29.68 -22.77 5.16
CA GLN A 192 31.08 -23.15 5.30
C GLN A 192 32.10 -22.32 4.51
N ASN A 193 31.86 -22.01 3.24
CA ASN A 193 32.83 -21.38 2.34
C ASN A 193 32.14 -20.56 1.24
N ILE A 194 32.92 -19.77 0.50
CA ILE A 194 32.49 -19.15 -0.76
C ILE A 194 33.02 -20.02 -1.90
N GLN A 195 32.09 -20.63 -2.65
CA GLN A 195 32.40 -21.44 -3.83
C GLN A 195 32.29 -20.59 -5.11
N GLU A 196 32.75 -21.10 -6.25
CA GLU A 196 32.70 -20.34 -7.51
C GLU A 196 31.27 -20.27 -8.08
N ASP A 197 30.46 -21.30 -7.85
CA ASP A 197 29.03 -21.33 -8.19
C ASP A 197 28.25 -20.26 -7.41
N ASP A 198 28.57 -20.03 -6.12
CA ASP A 198 28.00 -18.90 -5.36
C ASP A 198 28.27 -17.56 -6.05
N LEU A 199 29.48 -17.37 -6.60
CA LEU A 199 29.85 -16.16 -7.33
C LEU A 199 29.19 -16.09 -8.71
N GLN A 200 28.97 -17.23 -9.37
CA GLN A 200 28.26 -17.31 -10.66
C GLN A 200 26.77 -16.99 -10.49
N HIS A 201 26.12 -17.36 -9.39
CA HIS A 201 24.74 -16.93 -9.13
C HIS A 201 24.62 -15.41 -9.02
N LEU A 202 25.67 -14.74 -8.53
CA LEU A 202 25.74 -13.28 -8.52
C LEU A 202 25.97 -12.68 -9.92
N GLN A 203 26.37 -13.47 -10.92
CA GLN A 203 26.66 -13.01 -12.28
C GLN A 203 25.41 -12.46 -12.99
N LEU A 204 24.20 -12.95 -12.69
CA LEU A 204 22.99 -12.39 -13.29
C LEU A 204 22.88 -10.88 -13.03
N PHE A 205 23.32 -10.43 -11.84
CA PHE A 205 23.30 -9.02 -11.43
C PHE A 205 24.42 -8.20 -12.05
N THR A 206 25.47 -8.88 -12.53
CA THR A 206 26.65 -8.21 -13.08
C THR A 206 26.38 -7.52 -14.40
N GLU A 207 25.56 -8.14 -15.26
CA GLU A 207 25.17 -7.52 -16.54
C GLU A 207 24.17 -6.38 -16.33
N TYR A 208 23.24 -6.51 -15.39
CA TYR A 208 22.37 -5.40 -14.99
C TYR A 208 23.18 -4.22 -14.45
N GLY A 209 24.11 -4.49 -13.53
CA GLY A 209 24.93 -3.44 -12.96
C GLY A 209 25.86 -2.78 -13.98
N ARG A 210 26.34 -3.53 -14.97
CA ARG A 210 27.10 -2.97 -16.08
C ARG A 210 26.27 -1.96 -16.88
N LEU A 211 25.04 -2.30 -17.26
CA LEU A 211 24.16 -1.37 -17.98
C LEU A 211 23.80 -0.14 -17.13
N ALA A 212 23.52 -0.33 -15.85
CA ALA A 212 23.25 0.78 -14.94
C ALA A 212 24.45 1.74 -14.84
N MET A 213 25.68 1.20 -14.80
CA MET A 213 26.89 2.03 -14.82
C MET A 213 27.10 2.77 -16.15
N GLU A 214 26.72 2.17 -17.28
CA GLU A 214 26.81 2.79 -18.60
C GLU A 214 25.85 3.98 -18.77
N GLU A 215 24.64 3.92 -18.18
CA GLU A 215 23.64 4.99 -18.31
C GLU A 215 23.67 6.04 -17.19
N ILE A 216 23.95 5.62 -15.94
CA ILE A 216 23.79 6.47 -14.74
C ILE A 216 25.14 6.85 -14.12
N TYR A 217 26.24 6.19 -14.54
CA TYR A 217 27.60 6.35 -13.98
C TYR A 217 27.69 6.10 -12.46
N GLN A 218 26.72 5.38 -11.90
CA GLN A 218 26.67 5.02 -10.48
C GLN A 218 26.53 3.50 -10.33
N LYS A 219 26.92 2.99 -9.16
CA LYS A 219 26.72 1.58 -8.83
C LYS A 219 25.23 1.33 -8.52
N PRO A 220 24.63 0.25 -9.04
CA PRO A 220 23.22 -0.05 -8.85
C PRO A 220 22.87 -0.45 -7.41
N PHE A 221 23.81 -1.07 -6.68
CA PHE A 221 23.54 -1.67 -5.37
C PHE A 221 24.45 -1.08 -4.29
N GLN A 222 23.95 -1.13 -3.06
CA GLN A 222 24.60 -0.53 -1.90
C GLN A 222 25.51 -1.54 -1.21
N THR A 223 24.99 -2.32 -0.27
CA THR A 223 25.81 -3.21 0.57
C THR A 223 25.48 -4.68 0.31
N LEU A 224 26.51 -5.48 0.00
CA LEU A 224 26.44 -6.94 0.01
C LEU A 224 27.34 -7.48 1.13
N MET A 225 26.75 -8.21 2.06
CA MET A 225 27.44 -8.84 3.18
C MET A 225 27.47 -10.37 2.98
N PHE A 226 28.64 -10.94 2.70
CA PHE A 226 28.84 -12.38 2.69
C PHE A 226 28.86 -12.92 4.12
N LEU A 227 27.78 -13.57 4.54
CA LEU A 227 27.71 -14.23 5.84
C LEU A 227 28.04 -15.71 5.66
N ILE A 228 29.21 -16.14 6.14
CA ILE A 228 29.63 -17.54 6.07
C ILE A 228 29.28 -18.23 7.37
N ARG A 229 28.32 -19.14 7.30
CA ARG A 229 27.87 -19.99 8.40
C ARG A 229 28.83 -21.16 8.60
N ASP A 230 28.91 -21.68 9.82
CA ASP A 230 29.67 -22.88 10.16
C ASP A 230 31.16 -22.82 9.74
N TRP A 231 31.76 -21.63 9.86
CA TRP A 231 33.17 -21.42 9.54
C TRP A 231 34.06 -22.30 10.43
N SER A 232 34.83 -23.17 9.79
CA SER A 232 35.58 -24.24 10.46
C SER A 232 37.08 -23.94 10.60
N TYR A 233 37.56 -22.81 10.07
CA TYR A 233 38.99 -22.48 9.99
C TYR A 233 39.37 -21.17 10.72
N PRO A 234 39.01 -21.01 12.03
CA PRO A 234 39.31 -19.79 12.78
C PRO A 234 40.82 -19.51 12.92
N TYR A 235 41.64 -20.55 12.80
CA TYR A 235 43.11 -20.47 12.86
C TYR A 235 43.75 -19.86 11.60
N GLU A 236 43.06 -19.88 10.45
CA GLU A 236 43.52 -19.18 9.24
C GLU A 236 42.94 -17.78 9.17
N HIS A 237 41.63 -17.67 9.37
CA HIS A 237 40.88 -16.43 9.39
C HIS A 237 39.96 -16.46 10.61
N SER A 238 40.20 -15.54 11.56
CA SER A 238 39.43 -15.45 12.80
C SER A 238 37.94 -15.21 12.53
N TYR A 239 37.09 -15.53 13.50
CA TYR A 239 35.67 -15.19 13.41
C TYR A 239 35.45 -13.67 13.32
N GLY A 240 34.24 -13.29 12.87
CA GLY A 240 33.82 -11.90 12.79
C GLY A 240 34.14 -11.20 11.48
N LEU A 241 34.05 -9.87 11.50
CA LEU A 241 34.18 -9.00 10.33
C LEU A 241 35.64 -8.88 9.84
N GLU A 242 36.62 -8.81 10.76
CA GLU A 242 38.02 -8.61 10.38
C GLU A 242 38.61 -9.81 9.63
N GLY A 243 38.32 -11.02 10.12
CA GLY A 243 38.74 -12.25 9.46
C GLY A 243 38.01 -12.45 8.13
N GLY A 244 36.71 -12.14 8.10
CA GLY A 244 35.89 -12.19 6.89
C GLY A 244 36.38 -11.25 5.80
N LYS A 245 36.76 -10.01 6.13
CA LYS A 245 37.34 -9.07 5.16
C LYS A 245 38.60 -9.61 4.50
N LYS A 246 39.56 -10.14 5.29
CA LYS A 246 40.79 -10.76 4.76
C LYS A 246 40.49 -11.99 3.89
N PHE A 247 39.51 -12.79 4.30
CA PHE A 247 39.08 -13.97 3.55
C PHE A 247 38.45 -13.59 2.20
N LEU A 248 37.53 -12.62 2.19
CA LEU A 248 36.84 -12.15 0.99
C LEU A 248 37.82 -11.47 0.01
N GLU A 249 38.75 -10.65 0.49
CA GLU A 249 39.77 -10.01 -0.35
C GLU A 249 40.60 -11.05 -1.11
N LYS A 250 40.97 -12.15 -0.45
CA LYS A 250 41.70 -13.27 -1.06
C LYS A 250 40.84 -14.01 -2.11
N ARG A 251 39.54 -14.19 -1.86
CA ARG A 251 38.61 -14.88 -2.78
C ARG A 251 38.26 -14.05 -4.02
N LEU A 252 38.05 -12.75 -3.85
CA LEU A 252 37.74 -11.80 -4.91
C LEU A 252 38.98 -11.21 -5.60
N GLN A 253 40.18 -11.69 -5.28
CA GLN A 253 41.40 -11.26 -5.96
C GLN A 253 41.39 -11.75 -7.41
N VAL A 254 41.44 -10.81 -8.36
CA VAL A 254 41.59 -11.10 -9.79
C VAL A 254 43.05 -11.48 -10.06
N LYS A 255 43.28 -12.70 -10.54
CA LYS A 255 44.61 -13.20 -10.91
C LYS A 255 44.68 -13.44 -12.40
N HIS A 256 45.79 -13.07 -13.03
CA HIS A 256 45.98 -13.20 -14.49
C HIS A 256 45.94 -14.65 -15.01
N ASN A 257 46.18 -15.63 -14.13
CA ASN A 257 46.12 -17.06 -14.46
C ASN A 257 44.72 -17.66 -14.33
N GLN A 258 43.71 -16.89 -13.91
CA GLN A 258 42.32 -17.36 -13.87
C GLN A 258 41.69 -17.30 -15.25
N HIS A 259 40.71 -18.17 -15.50
CA HIS A 259 39.86 -18.11 -16.69
C HIS A 259 39.18 -16.74 -16.79
N GLU A 260 38.98 -16.24 -18.01
CA GLU A 260 38.45 -14.89 -18.24
C GLU A 260 37.08 -14.69 -17.59
N GLU A 261 36.21 -15.70 -17.66
CA GLU A 261 34.89 -15.71 -17.02
C GLU A 261 34.97 -15.45 -15.50
N LEU A 262 35.90 -16.11 -14.81
CA LEU A 262 36.12 -15.97 -13.36
C LEU A 262 36.67 -14.59 -12.99
N GLN A 263 37.48 -14.00 -13.88
CA GLN A 263 37.96 -12.62 -13.72
C GLN A 263 36.82 -11.62 -13.90
N ASN A 264 35.96 -11.85 -14.90
CA ASN A 264 34.83 -10.99 -15.21
C ASN A 264 33.82 -10.98 -14.06
N VAL A 265 33.43 -12.14 -13.54
CA VAL A 265 32.54 -12.23 -12.36
C VAL A 265 33.07 -11.39 -11.18
N ARG A 266 34.36 -11.53 -10.84
CA ARG A 266 34.99 -10.78 -9.73
C ARG A 266 35.04 -9.27 -9.98
N LYS A 267 35.38 -8.84 -11.20
CA LYS A 267 35.39 -7.43 -11.59
C LYS A 267 34.01 -6.82 -11.46
N HIS A 268 33.00 -7.54 -11.93
CA HIS A 268 31.65 -7.02 -11.91
C HIS A 268 31.02 -6.99 -10.52
N ILE A 269 31.26 -7.97 -9.65
CA ILE A 269 30.78 -7.89 -8.26
C ILE A 269 31.28 -6.61 -7.58
N ARG A 270 32.55 -6.24 -7.81
CA ARG A 270 33.11 -4.97 -7.31
C ARG A 270 32.51 -3.73 -7.96
N SER A 271 32.05 -3.83 -9.21
CA SER A 271 31.43 -2.71 -9.93
C SER A 271 29.96 -2.53 -9.55
N CYS A 272 29.26 -3.59 -9.15
CA CYS A 272 27.83 -3.56 -8.85
C CYS A 272 27.50 -3.05 -7.44
N PHE A 273 28.34 -3.37 -6.44
CA PHE A 273 28.08 -3.02 -5.04
C PHE A 273 29.00 -1.90 -4.55
N SER A 274 28.43 -0.95 -3.82
CA SER A 274 29.16 0.16 -3.20
C SER A 274 30.02 -0.32 -2.04
N ASN A 275 29.49 -1.22 -1.20
CA ASN A 275 30.20 -1.82 -0.09
C ASN A 275 30.10 -3.36 -0.16
N LEU A 276 31.25 -4.02 0.05
CA LEU A 276 31.36 -5.47 0.13
C LEU A 276 31.89 -5.83 1.51
N GLY A 277 31.07 -6.51 2.31
CA GLY A 277 31.43 -7.03 3.61
C GLY A 277 31.51 -8.55 3.61
N CYS A 278 32.25 -9.12 4.56
CA CYS A 278 32.18 -10.55 4.85
C CYS A 278 32.32 -10.77 6.35
N PHE A 279 31.45 -11.63 6.90
CA PHE A 279 31.43 -11.99 8.30
C PHE A 279 31.52 -13.52 8.42
N LEU A 280 32.46 -14.00 9.24
CA LEU A 280 32.67 -15.43 9.47
C LEU A 280 32.01 -15.82 10.79
N LEU A 281 30.97 -16.65 10.72
CA LEU A 281 30.21 -17.10 11.87
C LEU A 281 30.57 -18.55 12.21
N PRO A 282 30.81 -18.89 13.49
CA PRO A 282 31.08 -20.26 13.91
C PRO A 282 29.83 -21.15 13.75
N HIS A 283 30.00 -22.45 13.97
CA HIS A 283 28.88 -23.38 14.04
C HIS A 283 28.05 -23.12 15.31
N PRO A 284 26.69 -23.12 15.25
CA PRO A 284 25.83 -22.80 16.40
C PRO A 284 25.78 -23.89 17.48
N GLY A 285 26.34 -25.06 17.20
CA GLY A 285 26.39 -26.23 18.07
C GLY A 285 25.59 -27.40 17.53
N LEU A 286 26.00 -28.63 17.86
CA LEU A 286 25.35 -29.84 17.33
C LEU A 286 23.89 -29.95 17.77
N LYS A 287 23.57 -29.48 18.99
CA LYS A 287 22.18 -29.46 19.49
C LYS A 287 21.26 -28.66 18.57
N VAL A 288 21.68 -27.48 18.13
CA VAL A 288 20.92 -26.62 17.22
C VAL A 288 20.70 -27.30 15.86
N ALA A 289 21.71 -28.01 15.37
CA ALA A 289 21.68 -28.63 14.05
C ALA A 289 20.87 -29.94 14.01
N THR A 290 20.91 -30.76 15.07
CA THR A 290 20.37 -32.14 15.02
C THR A 290 19.16 -32.39 15.90
N ASN A 291 18.88 -31.54 16.90
CA ASN A 291 17.77 -31.78 17.82
C ASN A 291 16.44 -31.30 17.20
N PRO A 292 15.46 -32.20 16.97
CA PRO A 292 14.17 -31.80 16.40
C PRO A 292 13.32 -30.96 17.34
N ASN A 293 13.58 -31.02 18.66
CA ASN A 293 12.83 -30.28 19.68
C ASN A 293 13.49 -28.95 20.05
N PHE A 294 14.49 -28.50 19.28
CA PHE A 294 15.15 -27.22 19.53
C PHE A 294 14.21 -26.06 19.19
N ASP A 295 13.97 -25.19 20.16
CA ASP A 295 13.03 -24.07 20.10
C ASP A 295 13.74 -22.69 20.13
N GLY A 296 15.06 -22.66 19.89
CA GLY A 296 15.81 -21.40 19.78
C GLY A 296 16.38 -20.86 21.08
N ARG A 297 16.28 -21.62 22.19
CA ARG A 297 16.83 -21.20 23.50
C ARG A 297 18.35 -21.04 23.47
N LEU A 298 18.82 -19.96 24.09
CA LEU A 298 20.25 -19.59 24.13
C LEU A 298 21.13 -20.59 24.92
N ASN A 299 20.55 -21.37 25.84
CA ASN A 299 21.28 -22.39 26.60
C ASN A 299 21.80 -23.54 25.74
N ASP A 300 21.13 -23.82 24.62
CA ASP A 300 21.49 -24.93 23.73
C ASP A 300 22.36 -24.49 22.54
N ILE A 301 22.68 -23.21 22.47
CA ILE A 301 23.57 -22.61 21.47
C ILE A 301 24.98 -22.51 22.04
N ASP A 302 26.01 -22.70 21.21
CA ASP A 302 27.40 -22.55 21.60
C ASP A 302 27.77 -21.09 21.95
N ASP A 303 28.65 -20.91 22.94
CA ASP A 303 29.04 -19.58 23.46
C ASP A 303 29.82 -18.74 22.45
N ASP A 304 30.67 -19.37 21.64
CA ASP A 304 31.38 -18.67 20.55
C ASP A 304 30.39 -18.11 19.52
N PHE A 305 29.35 -18.86 19.16
CA PHE A 305 28.30 -18.38 18.28
C PHE A 305 27.54 -17.21 18.88
N LYS A 306 27.17 -17.29 20.17
CA LYS A 306 26.53 -16.19 20.89
C LYS A 306 27.38 -14.92 20.91
N ARG A 307 28.70 -15.04 21.07
CA ARG A 307 29.62 -13.88 21.06
C ARG A 307 29.64 -13.22 19.70
N GLU A 308 29.88 -13.97 18.63
CA GLU A 308 29.95 -13.40 17.28
C GLU A 308 28.58 -12.88 16.80
N LEU A 309 27.48 -13.49 17.24
CA LEU A 309 26.13 -12.98 16.96
C LEU A 309 25.87 -11.63 17.64
N ARG A 310 26.43 -11.41 18.84
CA ARG A 310 26.36 -10.11 19.54
C ARG A 310 27.06 -8.99 18.77
N ASP A 311 28.02 -9.33 17.93
CA ASP A 311 28.73 -8.36 17.09
C ASP A 311 28.05 -8.21 15.71
N LEU A 312 27.58 -9.32 15.11
CA LEU A 312 26.94 -9.34 13.79
C LEU A 312 25.65 -8.52 13.74
N VAL A 313 24.74 -8.70 14.69
CA VAL A 313 23.41 -8.08 14.61
C VAL A 313 23.49 -6.54 14.76
N PRO A 314 24.22 -5.97 15.74
CA PRO A 314 24.44 -4.53 15.79
C PRO A 314 25.23 -3.99 14.59
N LEU A 315 26.16 -4.77 14.03
CA LEU A 315 26.85 -4.36 12.79
C LEU A 315 25.87 -4.07 11.65
N LEU A 316 24.78 -4.84 11.57
CA LEU A 316 23.75 -4.69 10.53
C LEU A 316 22.63 -3.71 10.88
N LEU A 317 22.27 -3.58 12.16
CA LEU A 317 21.04 -2.89 12.60
C LEU A 317 21.24 -1.73 13.58
N ALA A 318 22.47 -1.49 14.05
CA ALA A 318 22.75 -0.32 14.89
C ALA A 318 22.44 0.98 14.11
N PRO A 319 21.92 2.03 14.78
CA PRO A 319 21.42 3.23 14.10
C PRO A 319 22.50 3.95 13.28
N GLU A 320 23.76 3.92 13.73
CA GLU A 320 24.90 4.43 12.97
C GLU A 320 25.22 3.65 11.67
N ASN A 321 24.86 2.36 11.61
CA ASN A 321 25.17 1.49 10.47
C ASN A 321 24.00 1.35 9.48
N LEU A 322 22.83 1.92 9.79
CA LEU A 322 21.65 1.83 8.93
C LEU A 322 21.85 2.62 7.63
N VAL A 323 21.89 1.89 6.51
CA VAL A 323 22.01 2.45 5.17
C VAL A 323 20.61 2.64 4.57
N GLU A 324 20.20 3.89 4.35
CA GLU A 324 18.94 4.17 3.65
C GLU A 324 19.00 3.67 2.22
N LYS A 325 17.92 3.09 1.72
CA LYS A 325 17.83 2.60 0.35
C LYS A 325 17.99 3.76 -0.63
N GLU A 326 18.92 3.60 -1.57
CA GLU A 326 19.12 4.55 -2.66
C GLU A 326 18.97 3.84 -4.01
N ILE A 327 18.27 4.49 -4.93
CA ILE A 327 18.13 4.07 -6.33
C ILE A 327 18.40 5.29 -7.21
N SER A 328 19.37 5.20 -8.11
CA SER A 328 19.85 6.34 -8.94
C SER A 328 20.43 7.52 -8.14
N GLY A 329 20.91 7.26 -6.92
CA GLY A 329 21.44 8.30 -6.02
C GLY A 329 20.37 9.19 -5.38
N SER A 330 19.10 8.79 -5.49
CA SER A 330 17.97 9.36 -4.73
C SER A 330 17.59 8.39 -3.61
N LYS A 331 17.33 8.93 -2.42
CA LYS A 331 16.83 8.17 -1.28
C LYS A 331 15.40 7.72 -1.53
N VAL A 332 15.08 6.48 -1.17
CA VAL A 332 13.81 5.82 -1.42
C VAL A 332 12.97 5.86 -0.13
N THR A 333 11.71 6.28 -0.24
CA THR A 333 10.74 6.23 0.86
C THR A 333 9.99 4.90 0.89
N CYS A 334 9.27 4.62 1.98
CA CYS A 334 8.39 3.45 2.07
C CYS A 334 7.38 3.39 0.91
N ARG A 335 6.80 4.54 0.54
CA ARG A 335 5.89 4.66 -0.60
C ARG A 335 6.58 4.31 -1.92
N ASP A 336 7.75 4.88 -2.16
CA ASP A 336 8.49 4.64 -3.40
C ASP A 336 8.86 3.16 -3.55
N LEU A 337 9.20 2.49 -2.45
CA LEU A 337 9.54 1.07 -2.45
C LEU A 337 8.40 0.18 -2.99
N VAL A 338 7.14 0.54 -2.71
CA VAL A 338 5.97 -0.17 -3.27
C VAL A 338 5.97 -0.11 -4.79
N GLU A 339 6.18 1.07 -5.37
CA GLU A 339 6.23 1.26 -6.82
C GLU A 339 7.39 0.47 -7.46
N TYR A 340 8.55 0.43 -6.80
CA TYR A 340 9.66 -0.41 -7.24
C TYR A 340 9.32 -1.90 -7.23
N PHE A 341 8.65 -2.40 -6.19
CA PHE A 341 8.19 -3.79 -6.15
C PHE A 341 7.22 -4.12 -7.30
N LYS A 342 6.23 -3.26 -7.52
CA LYS A 342 5.24 -3.42 -8.60
C LYS A 342 5.87 -3.38 -9.97
N ALA A 343 6.85 -2.51 -10.20
CA ALA A 343 7.57 -2.45 -11.46
C ALA A 343 8.46 -3.68 -11.65
N TYR A 344 9.23 -4.07 -10.63
CA TYR A 344 10.14 -5.20 -10.74
C TYR A 344 9.42 -6.51 -10.97
N ILE A 345 8.35 -6.81 -10.23
CA ILE A 345 7.64 -8.09 -10.38
C ILE A 345 7.10 -8.29 -11.81
N LYS A 346 6.57 -7.22 -12.43
CA LYS A 346 6.03 -7.26 -13.81
C LYS A 346 7.07 -7.69 -14.84
N ILE A 347 8.35 -7.37 -14.62
CA ILE A 347 9.45 -7.75 -15.50
C ILE A 347 9.78 -9.24 -15.36
N TYR A 348 9.64 -9.79 -14.16
CA TYR A 348 9.98 -11.18 -13.83
C TYR A 348 8.82 -12.17 -14.03
N GLN A 349 7.61 -11.69 -14.29
CA GLN A 349 6.44 -12.50 -14.66
C GLN A 349 6.54 -13.16 -16.06
N GLY A 350 7.51 -12.77 -16.89
CA GLY A 350 7.74 -13.37 -18.20
C GLY A 350 8.32 -14.79 -18.14
N GLU A 351 8.17 -15.57 -19.21
CA GLU A 351 8.70 -16.95 -19.31
C GLU A 351 10.24 -17.00 -19.23
N ALA A 352 10.94 -15.98 -19.71
CA ALA A 352 12.40 -15.88 -19.68
C ALA A 352 12.90 -14.95 -18.57
N LEU A 353 14.13 -15.18 -18.10
CA LEU A 353 14.83 -14.17 -17.28
C LEU A 353 14.90 -12.85 -18.07
N PRO A 354 14.54 -11.73 -17.46
CA PRO A 354 14.43 -10.49 -18.18
C PRO A 354 15.78 -10.01 -18.69
N HIS A 355 15.77 -9.44 -19.89
CA HIS A 355 16.98 -8.84 -20.42
C HIS A 355 17.40 -7.66 -19.53
N PRO A 356 18.71 -7.49 -19.22
CA PRO A 356 19.17 -6.40 -18.36
C PRO A 356 18.71 -4.98 -18.75
N LYS A 357 18.50 -4.73 -20.05
CA LYS A 357 17.90 -3.47 -20.55
C LYS A 357 16.48 -3.25 -20.05
N SER A 358 15.65 -4.29 -20.02
CA SER A 358 14.27 -4.22 -19.51
C SER A 358 14.25 -3.93 -18.01
N MET A 359 15.19 -4.49 -17.25
CA MET A 359 15.34 -4.18 -15.83
C MET A 359 15.68 -2.70 -15.60
N LEU A 360 16.58 -2.13 -16.42
CA LEU A 360 16.94 -0.72 -16.30
C LEU A 360 15.75 0.18 -16.66
N GLN A 361 15.08 -0.11 -17.78
CA GLN A 361 13.89 0.63 -18.18
C GLN A 361 12.81 0.63 -17.10
N ALA A 362 12.52 -0.52 -16.49
CA ALA A 362 11.52 -0.58 -15.44
C ALA A 362 11.96 0.12 -14.14
N THR A 363 13.26 0.16 -13.85
CA THR A 363 13.80 1.00 -12.76
C THR A 363 13.55 2.48 -13.05
N ALA A 364 13.69 2.90 -14.31
CA ALA A 364 13.36 4.24 -14.74
C ALA A 364 11.86 4.52 -14.66
N GLU A 365 11.01 3.59 -15.10
CA GLU A 365 9.54 3.68 -14.97
C GLU A 365 9.13 3.84 -13.49
N ALA A 366 9.62 2.98 -12.61
CA ALA A 366 9.34 3.02 -11.17
C ALA A 366 9.78 4.35 -10.52
N ASN A 367 10.99 4.84 -10.84
CA ASN A 367 11.49 6.10 -10.32
C ASN A 367 10.59 7.28 -10.75
N ASN A 368 10.18 7.30 -12.03
CA ASN A 368 9.27 8.33 -12.52
C ASN A 368 7.88 8.22 -11.86
N LEU A 369 7.33 7.01 -11.72
CA LEU A 369 6.02 6.78 -11.06
C LEU A 369 6.05 7.20 -9.58
N ALA A 370 7.10 6.84 -8.85
CA ALA A 370 7.32 7.27 -7.47
C ALA A 370 7.36 8.81 -7.36
N ALA A 371 8.08 9.47 -8.29
CA ALA A 371 8.13 10.93 -8.34
C ALA A 371 6.75 11.56 -8.67
N VAL A 372 5.96 10.95 -9.56
CA VAL A 372 4.58 11.38 -9.86
C VAL A 372 3.69 11.25 -8.61
N ALA A 373 3.75 10.10 -7.92
CA ALA A 373 2.97 9.87 -6.71
C ALA A 373 3.33 10.86 -5.57
N GLY A 374 4.62 11.16 -5.40
CA GLY A 374 5.09 12.17 -4.43
C GLY A 374 4.61 13.59 -4.75
N ALA A 375 4.67 13.98 -6.03
CA ALA A 375 4.19 15.30 -6.48
C ALA A 375 2.67 15.44 -6.33
N LYS A 376 1.91 14.39 -6.69
CA LYS A 376 0.45 14.33 -6.57
C LYS A 376 -0.03 14.46 -5.13
N ASP A 377 0.61 13.77 -4.20
CA ASP A 377 0.27 13.87 -2.77
C ASP A 377 0.58 15.26 -2.20
N THR A 378 1.68 15.88 -2.64
CA THR A 378 2.01 17.26 -2.24
C THR A 378 0.95 18.25 -2.72
N TYR A 379 0.50 18.10 -3.97
CA TYR A 379 -0.61 18.88 -4.50
C TYR A 379 -1.92 18.65 -3.74
N ASN A 380 -2.29 17.39 -3.48
CA ASN A 380 -3.49 17.04 -2.73
C ASN A 380 -3.49 17.64 -1.32
N LYS A 381 -2.37 17.51 -0.59
CA LYS A 381 -2.18 18.13 0.73
C LYS A 381 -2.33 19.65 0.67
N GLY A 382 -1.78 20.30 -0.35
CA GLY A 382 -1.92 21.75 -0.56
C GLY A 382 -3.36 22.19 -0.83
N MET A 383 -4.04 21.50 -1.75
CA MET A 383 -5.44 21.79 -2.09
C MET A 383 -6.41 21.52 -0.93
N GLU A 384 -6.22 20.42 -0.18
CA GLU A 384 -7.06 20.10 0.97
C GLU A 384 -6.94 21.16 2.08
N GLN A 385 -5.76 21.77 2.26
CA GLN A 385 -5.58 22.87 3.22
C GLN A 385 -6.37 24.14 2.86
N VAL A 386 -6.65 24.33 1.56
CA VAL A 386 -7.32 25.51 1.01
C VAL A 386 -8.82 25.26 0.87
N CYS A 387 -9.23 24.20 0.18
CA CYS A 387 -10.62 23.91 -0.16
C CYS A 387 -11.18 22.60 0.43
N GLY A 388 -10.47 21.96 1.37
CA GLY A 388 -10.90 20.73 2.03
C GLY A 388 -12.19 20.86 2.84
N GLY A 389 -12.79 19.75 3.28
CA GLY A 389 -14.16 19.70 3.82
C GLY A 389 -14.51 20.78 4.86
N ASP A 390 -13.58 21.05 5.78
CA ASP A 390 -13.75 21.99 6.90
C ASP A 390 -13.50 23.46 6.53
N LYS A 391 -13.09 23.73 5.29
CA LYS A 391 -12.73 25.08 4.81
C LYS A 391 -13.91 25.77 4.14
N PRO A 392 -14.05 27.11 4.32
CA PRO A 392 -15.14 27.88 3.73
C PRO A 392 -15.04 27.90 2.20
N TYR A 393 -16.15 28.28 1.55
CA TYR A 393 -16.20 28.49 0.10
C TYR A 393 -15.15 29.54 -0.34
N ILE A 394 -14.44 29.22 -1.41
CA ILE A 394 -13.47 30.10 -2.06
C ILE A 394 -14.01 30.51 -3.43
N ALA A 395 -13.79 31.76 -3.83
CA ALA A 395 -14.20 32.24 -5.15
C ALA A 395 -13.46 31.48 -6.28
N PRO A 396 -14.11 31.18 -7.42
CA PRO A 396 -13.49 30.35 -8.46
C PRO A 396 -12.19 30.94 -9.02
N SER A 397 -12.07 32.27 -9.08
CA SER A 397 -10.84 32.95 -9.50
C SER A 397 -9.68 32.74 -8.54
N ASP A 398 -9.96 32.71 -7.24
CA ASP A 398 -8.93 32.52 -6.21
C ASP A 398 -8.54 31.05 -6.10
N LEU A 399 -9.52 30.15 -6.27
CA LEU A 399 -9.28 28.71 -6.32
C LEU A 399 -8.41 28.32 -7.51
N GLU A 400 -8.69 28.87 -8.70
CA GLU A 400 -7.88 28.67 -9.91
C GLU A 400 -6.45 29.15 -9.70
N ARG A 401 -6.26 30.31 -9.05
CA ARG A 401 -4.92 30.83 -8.76
C ARG A 401 -4.14 29.90 -7.82
N GLN A 402 -4.77 29.43 -6.75
CA GLN A 402 -4.16 28.48 -5.81
C GLN A 402 -3.84 27.14 -6.50
N HIS A 403 -4.72 26.67 -7.38
CA HIS A 403 -4.47 25.49 -8.20
C HIS A 403 -3.21 25.66 -9.05
N GLN A 404 -3.07 26.77 -9.78
CA GLN A 404 -1.87 27.02 -10.60
C GLN A 404 -0.59 27.09 -9.75
N ASP A 405 -0.64 27.78 -8.61
CA ASP A 405 0.51 27.89 -7.70
C ASP A 405 0.95 26.50 -7.17
N PHE A 406 0.00 25.66 -6.73
CA PHE A 406 0.31 24.30 -6.27
C PHE A 406 0.69 23.35 -7.41
N LYS A 407 0.09 23.49 -8.59
CA LYS A 407 0.43 22.71 -9.78
C LYS A 407 1.87 22.99 -10.20
N GLU A 408 2.26 24.27 -10.29
CA GLU A 408 3.65 24.65 -10.56
C GLU A 408 4.61 24.12 -9.49
N SER A 409 4.24 24.17 -8.21
CA SER A 409 5.06 23.64 -7.14
C SER A 409 5.25 22.12 -7.25
N ALA A 410 4.19 21.38 -7.55
CA ALA A 410 4.24 19.93 -7.74
C ALA A 410 5.07 19.54 -8.96
N VAL A 411 4.95 20.27 -10.08
CA VAL A 411 5.77 20.05 -11.28
C VAL A 411 7.24 20.39 -10.99
N LYS A 412 7.53 21.49 -10.29
CA LYS A 412 8.91 21.83 -9.88
C LYS A 412 9.51 20.74 -8.99
N GLN A 413 8.74 20.22 -8.04
CA GLN A 413 9.15 19.09 -7.21
C GLN A 413 9.46 17.86 -8.08
N PHE A 414 8.56 17.48 -8.98
CA PHE A 414 8.78 16.37 -9.91
C PHE A 414 10.07 16.57 -10.72
N CYS A 415 10.29 17.75 -11.31
CA CYS A 415 11.50 18.05 -12.09
C CYS A 415 12.79 18.02 -11.24
N SER A 416 12.72 18.39 -9.96
CA SER A 416 13.89 18.43 -9.07
C SER A 416 14.44 17.04 -8.70
N VAL A 417 13.62 15.99 -8.78
CA VAL A 417 14.04 14.61 -8.49
C VAL A 417 14.96 14.10 -9.60
N LYS A 418 16.09 13.49 -9.21
CA LYS A 418 16.97 12.79 -10.17
C LYS A 418 16.31 11.50 -10.65
N LYS A 419 15.99 11.45 -11.95
CA LYS A 419 15.26 10.37 -12.59
C LYS A 419 16.10 9.73 -13.70
N MET A 420 15.85 8.45 -13.99
CA MET A 420 16.49 7.71 -15.10
C MET A 420 15.65 7.82 -16.39
N GLY A 421 16.24 7.47 -17.54
CA GLY A 421 15.54 7.38 -18.83
C GLY A 421 15.64 8.61 -19.75
N GLY A 422 16.34 9.67 -19.32
CA GLY A 422 16.53 10.89 -20.11
C GLY A 422 15.32 11.84 -20.12
N GLU A 423 15.49 13.04 -20.68
CA GLU A 423 14.48 14.11 -20.63
C GLU A 423 13.20 13.76 -21.41
N GLU A 424 13.30 13.11 -22.56
CA GLU A 424 12.14 12.73 -23.38
C GLU A 424 11.24 11.72 -22.66
N PHE A 425 11.84 10.79 -21.92
CA PHE A 425 11.10 9.81 -21.12
C PHE A 425 10.43 10.48 -19.93
N CYS A 426 11.16 11.32 -19.19
CA CYS A 426 10.63 12.10 -18.08
C CYS A 426 9.46 13.00 -18.50
N ARG A 427 9.51 13.56 -19.72
CA ARG A 427 8.46 14.44 -20.25
C ARG A 427 7.09 13.75 -20.34
N ARG A 428 7.04 12.46 -20.71
CA ARG A 428 5.78 11.71 -20.77
C ARG A 428 5.09 11.62 -19.41
N TYR A 429 5.88 11.37 -18.36
CA TYR A 429 5.37 11.32 -16.98
C TYR A 429 5.01 12.69 -16.44
N GLN A 430 5.72 13.75 -16.87
CA GLN A 430 5.32 15.12 -16.55
C GLN A 430 3.96 15.48 -17.17
N GLU A 431 3.75 15.16 -18.45
CA GLU A 431 2.47 15.38 -19.14
C GLU A 431 1.34 14.58 -18.49
N GLN A 432 1.62 13.33 -18.07
CA GLN A 432 0.67 12.53 -17.29
C GLN A 432 0.35 13.16 -15.93
N LEU A 433 1.35 13.61 -15.17
CA LEU A 433 1.16 14.28 -13.88
C LEU A 433 0.27 15.52 -14.05
N GLU A 434 0.58 16.39 -15.01
CA GLU A 434 -0.20 17.60 -15.26
C GLU A 434 -1.68 17.29 -15.58
N ALA A 435 -1.94 16.25 -16.38
CA ALA A 435 -3.29 15.80 -16.68
C ALA A 435 -4.03 15.24 -15.43
N GLU A 436 -3.36 14.42 -14.62
CA GLU A 436 -3.94 13.90 -13.38
C GLU A 436 -4.23 15.01 -12.35
N LEU A 437 -3.38 16.03 -12.26
CA LEU A 437 -3.61 17.19 -11.39
C LEU A 437 -4.82 18.01 -11.84
N ASP A 438 -5.06 18.13 -13.15
CA ASP A 438 -6.22 18.81 -13.70
C ASP A 438 -7.53 18.03 -13.44
N GLU A 439 -7.49 16.70 -13.47
CA GLU A 439 -8.62 15.86 -13.09
C GLU A 439 -8.96 15.99 -11.60
N ILE A 440 -7.94 15.97 -10.74
CA ILE A 440 -8.12 16.20 -9.30
C ILE A 440 -8.70 17.61 -9.05
N TYR A 441 -8.21 18.62 -9.77
CA TYR A 441 -8.73 19.98 -9.67
C TYR A 441 -10.22 20.05 -10.00
N ALA A 442 -10.67 19.37 -11.06
CA ALA A 442 -12.08 19.32 -11.41
C ALA A 442 -12.96 18.73 -10.28
N ASN A 443 -12.42 17.81 -9.49
CA ASN A 443 -13.09 17.28 -8.30
C ASN A 443 -13.15 18.31 -7.16
N PHE A 444 -12.07 19.04 -6.90
CA PHE A 444 -12.05 20.12 -5.91
C PHE A 444 -12.99 21.28 -6.28
N VAL A 445 -13.11 21.63 -7.56
CA VAL A 445 -14.07 22.63 -8.03
C VAL A 445 -15.50 22.22 -7.70
N LYS A 446 -15.89 20.98 -8.02
CA LYS A 446 -17.21 20.44 -7.68
C LYS A 446 -17.46 20.43 -6.17
N HIS A 447 -16.45 20.06 -5.38
CA HIS A 447 -16.54 20.06 -3.92
C HIS A 447 -16.72 21.48 -3.35
N ASN A 448 -15.97 22.45 -3.88
CA ASN A 448 -16.07 23.85 -3.48
C ASN A 448 -17.42 24.47 -3.90
N ASP A 449 -17.90 24.21 -5.12
CA ASP A 449 -19.20 24.70 -5.59
C ASP A 449 -20.36 24.17 -4.75
N GLY A 450 -20.25 22.94 -4.21
CA GLY A 450 -21.19 22.38 -3.25
C GLY A 450 -21.33 23.20 -1.96
N LYS A 451 -20.31 23.98 -1.59
CA LYS A 451 -20.28 24.86 -0.41
C LYS A 451 -20.87 26.25 -0.68
N ASN A 452 -21.25 26.55 -1.92
CA ASN A 452 -21.71 27.89 -2.28
C ASN A 452 -23.14 28.17 -1.75
N ILE A 453 -23.21 28.71 -0.54
CA ILE A 453 -24.43 29.09 0.17
C ILE A 453 -25.27 30.11 -0.63
N PHE A 454 -24.66 30.91 -1.51
CA PHE A 454 -25.37 31.93 -2.28
C PHE A 454 -26.29 31.36 -3.36
N TYR A 455 -26.02 30.17 -3.90
CA TYR A 455 -27.00 29.47 -4.76
C TYR A 455 -28.18 28.94 -3.95
N ALA A 456 -27.96 28.53 -2.70
CA ALA A 456 -29.02 28.03 -1.82
C ALA A 456 -29.91 29.16 -1.27
N ALA A 457 -29.39 30.37 -1.09
CA ALA A 457 -30.13 31.52 -0.55
C ALA A 457 -30.96 32.29 -1.60
N ARG A 458 -30.73 32.07 -2.89
CA ARG A 458 -31.41 32.79 -3.99
C ARG A 458 -32.91 32.48 -4.04
N THR A 459 -33.30 31.20 -3.98
CA THR A 459 -34.71 30.78 -4.05
C THR A 459 -35.54 31.25 -2.85
N PRO A 460 -35.04 31.19 -1.60
CA PRO A 460 -35.72 31.83 -0.47
C PRO A 460 -35.87 33.35 -0.66
N ALA A 461 -34.80 34.04 -1.06
CA ALA A 461 -34.82 35.50 -1.21
C ALA A 461 -35.82 35.98 -2.28
N THR A 462 -35.93 35.29 -3.42
CA THR A 462 -36.91 35.61 -4.47
C THR A 462 -38.35 35.41 -3.99
N LEU A 463 -38.64 34.29 -3.33
CA LEU A 463 -39.97 34.00 -2.80
C LEU A 463 -40.38 35.00 -1.71
N PHE A 464 -39.45 35.35 -0.80
CA PHE A 464 -39.68 36.41 0.19
C PHE A 464 -39.94 37.77 -0.45
N ALA A 465 -39.18 38.15 -1.48
CA ALA A 465 -39.40 39.41 -2.20
C ALA A 465 -40.76 39.47 -2.89
N VAL A 466 -41.21 38.36 -3.51
CA VAL A 466 -42.54 38.26 -4.13
C VAL A 466 -43.65 38.36 -3.07
N MET A 467 -43.51 37.68 -1.94
CA MET A 467 -44.46 37.77 -0.83
C MET A 467 -44.57 39.22 -0.32
N PHE A 468 -43.43 39.88 -0.11
CA PHE A 468 -43.39 41.27 0.35
C PHE A 468 -44.06 42.23 -0.65
N ALA A 469 -43.74 42.10 -1.94
CA ALA A 469 -44.34 42.94 -2.98
C ALA A 469 -45.87 42.73 -3.07
N MET A 470 -46.34 41.48 -3.04
CA MET A 470 -47.77 41.17 -3.10
C MET A 470 -48.52 41.64 -1.85
N TYR A 471 -47.89 41.59 -0.67
CA TYR A 471 -48.45 42.13 0.58
C TYR A 471 -48.70 43.64 0.49
N ILE A 472 -47.70 44.40 0.00
CA ILE A 472 -47.83 45.86 -0.18
C ILE A 472 -48.92 46.20 -1.21
N ILE A 473 -48.98 45.49 -2.34
CA ILE A 473 -50.00 45.71 -3.38
C ILE A 473 -51.40 45.35 -2.86
N SER A 474 -51.52 44.26 -2.10
CA SER A 474 -52.78 43.85 -1.46
C SER A 474 -53.27 44.93 -0.49
N GLY A 475 -52.39 45.48 0.36
CA GLY A 475 -52.71 46.55 1.29
C GLY A 475 -53.19 47.83 0.59
N LEU A 476 -52.48 48.27 -0.45
CA LEU A 476 -52.84 49.45 -1.24
C LEU A 476 -54.17 49.29 -1.99
N THR A 477 -54.38 48.13 -2.63
CA THR A 477 -55.60 47.88 -3.42
C THR A 477 -56.82 47.61 -2.54
N GLY A 478 -56.62 47.01 -1.36
CA GLY A 478 -57.64 46.87 -0.32
C GLY A 478 -58.07 48.24 0.23
N PHE A 479 -57.12 49.16 0.43
CA PHE A 479 -57.43 50.54 0.83
C PHE A 479 -58.23 51.31 -0.24
N LEU A 480 -57.95 51.08 -1.53
CA LEU A 480 -58.68 51.67 -2.66
C LEU A 480 -60.06 51.03 -2.92
N GLY A 481 -60.47 50.02 -2.14
CA GLY A 481 -61.76 49.33 -2.30
C GLY A 481 -61.81 48.31 -3.45
N MET A 482 -60.67 47.97 -4.06
CA MET A 482 -60.57 46.99 -5.15
C MET A 482 -60.38 45.56 -4.61
N ASN A 483 -61.39 45.06 -3.90
CA ASN A 483 -61.32 43.78 -3.16
C ASN A 483 -60.97 42.56 -4.03
N SER A 484 -61.33 42.57 -5.32
CA SER A 484 -60.98 41.49 -6.25
C SER A 484 -59.47 41.39 -6.52
N ILE A 485 -58.78 42.53 -6.59
CA ILE A 485 -57.33 42.57 -6.84
C ILE A 485 -56.56 42.25 -5.56
N ALA A 486 -57.02 42.75 -4.41
CA ALA A 486 -56.43 42.41 -3.12
C ALA A 486 -56.51 40.90 -2.83
N SER A 487 -57.66 40.28 -3.10
CA SER A 487 -57.84 38.82 -2.97
C SER A 487 -56.91 38.03 -3.89
N LEU A 488 -56.68 38.50 -5.13
CA LEU A 488 -55.76 37.87 -6.06
C LEU A 488 -54.30 37.96 -5.58
N CYS A 489 -53.88 39.11 -5.04
CA CYS A 489 -52.55 39.29 -4.48
C CYS A 489 -52.31 38.40 -3.25
N ASN A 490 -53.32 38.27 -2.38
CA ASN A 490 -53.26 37.36 -1.23
C ASN A 490 -53.17 35.90 -1.65
N LEU A 491 -53.84 35.48 -2.73
CA LEU A 491 -53.72 34.14 -3.28
C LEU A 491 -52.29 33.86 -3.78
N ILE A 492 -51.69 34.81 -4.51
CA ILE A 492 -50.31 34.69 -5.01
C ILE A 492 -49.31 34.63 -3.84
N MET A 493 -49.53 35.44 -2.80
CA MET A 493 -48.73 35.41 -1.58
C MET A 493 -48.83 34.06 -0.86
N GLY A 494 -50.04 33.50 -0.73
CA GLY A 494 -50.26 32.17 -0.15
C GLY A 494 -49.57 31.05 -0.95
N LEU A 495 -49.60 31.13 -2.28
CA LEU A 495 -48.88 30.20 -3.16
C LEU A 495 -47.36 30.31 -2.97
N ALA A 496 -46.81 31.53 -2.89
CA ALA A 496 -45.39 31.74 -2.65
C ALA A 496 -44.94 31.22 -1.28
N LEU A 497 -45.76 31.38 -0.24
CA LEU A 497 -45.50 30.82 1.09
C LEU A 497 -45.50 29.29 1.08
N ILE A 498 -46.50 28.67 0.42
CA ILE A 498 -46.54 27.21 0.27
C ILE A 498 -45.31 26.72 -0.51
N SER A 499 -44.92 27.40 -1.59
CA SER A 499 -43.70 27.08 -2.33
C SER A 499 -42.44 27.19 -1.47
N LEU A 500 -42.34 28.19 -0.58
CA LEU A 500 -41.21 28.34 0.34
C LEU A 500 -41.15 27.21 1.38
N CYS A 501 -42.29 26.87 1.99
CA CYS A 501 -42.37 25.75 2.95
C CYS A 501 -42.05 24.41 2.28
N THR A 502 -42.58 24.17 1.08
CA THR A 502 -42.27 22.96 0.30
C THR A 502 -40.80 22.92 -0.09
N TRP A 503 -40.20 24.04 -0.49
CA TRP A 503 -38.77 24.11 -0.79
C TRP A 503 -37.91 23.82 0.44
N ALA A 504 -38.25 24.39 1.60
CA ALA A 504 -37.56 24.14 2.87
C ALA A 504 -37.68 22.67 3.29
N TYR A 505 -38.88 22.08 3.14
CA TYR A 505 -39.10 20.66 3.40
C TYR A 505 -38.25 19.78 2.48
N VAL A 506 -38.28 20.01 1.16
CA VAL A 506 -37.50 19.22 0.17
C VAL A 506 -35.99 19.34 0.43
N LYS A 507 -35.50 20.52 0.83
CA LYS A 507 -34.09 20.71 1.18
C LYS A 507 -33.69 20.04 2.49
N TYR A 508 -34.59 19.97 3.47
CA TYR A 508 -34.34 19.33 4.76
C TYR A 508 -34.50 17.80 4.72
N SER A 509 -35.54 17.30 4.06
CA SER A 509 -35.86 15.86 3.99
C SER A 509 -35.15 15.14 2.85
N GLY A 510 -34.77 15.85 1.77
CA GLY A 510 -34.19 15.26 0.57
C GLY A 510 -35.17 14.49 -0.32
N GLU A 511 -36.44 14.36 0.07
CA GLU A 511 -37.50 13.73 -0.73
C GLU A 511 -38.09 14.69 -1.78
N PHE A 512 -38.59 14.15 -2.90
CA PHE A 512 -39.23 14.92 -3.99
C PHE A 512 -38.32 16.02 -4.60
N ARG A 513 -37.06 15.69 -4.88
CA ARG A 513 -36.07 16.61 -5.49
C ARG A 513 -36.56 17.28 -6.77
N GLU A 514 -37.40 16.61 -7.57
CA GLU A 514 -38.01 17.16 -8.79
C GLU A 514 -38.91 18.39 -8.53
N VAL A 515 -39.58 18.43 -7.36
CA VAL A 515 -40.42 19.57 -6.97
C VAL A 515 -39.53 20.73 -6.53
N GLY A 516 -38.45 20.45 -5.80
CA GLY A 516 -37.45 21.46 -5.42
C GLY A 516 -36.80 22.12 -6.64
N THR A 517 -36.37 21.34 -7.63
CA THR A 517 -35.77 21.88 -8.86
C THR A 517 -36.76 22.68 -9.70
N ALA A 518 -38.05 22.31 -9.72
CA ALA A 518 -39.08 23.10 -10.39
C ALA A 518 -39.31 24.46 -9.71
N ILE A 519 -39.26 24.51 -8.37
CA ILE A 519 -39.36 25.77 -7.61
C ILE A 519 -38.13 26.65 -7.88
N ASP A 520 -36.92 26.07 -7.88
CA ASP A 520 -35.69 26.79 -8.19
C ASP A 520 -35.72 27.41 -9.60
N GLN A 521 -36.20 26.68 -10.62
CA GLN A 521 -36.36 27.21 -11.99
C GLN A 521 -37.37 28.36 -12.09
N ILE A 522 -38.46 28.30 -11.33
CA ILE A 522 -39.46 29.38 -11.30
C ILE A 522 -38.89 30.62 -10.61
N ALA A 523 -38.19 30.43 -9.50
CA ALA A 523 -37.49 31.49 -8.78
C ALA A 523 -36.41 32.14 -9.66
N GLU A 524 -35.66 31.36 -10.43
CA GLU A 524 -34.66 31.85 -11.38
C GLU A 524 -35.30 32.68 -12.50
N ALA A 525 -36.41 32.20 -13.07
CA ALA A 525 -37.15 32.94 -14.08
C ALA A 525 -37.68 34.30 -13.55
N LEU A 526 -38.08 34.35 -12.27
CA LEU A 526 -38.52 35.58 -11.61
C LEU A 526 -37.37 36.52 -11.27
N TRP A 527 -36.20 35.99 -10.89
CA TRP A 527 -35.00 36.77 -10.56
C TRP A 527 -34.39 37.44 -11.80
N GLU A 528 -34.29 36.73 -12.93
CA GLU A 528 -33.68 37.26 -14.15
C GLU A 528 -34.59 38.23 -14.92
N GLN A 529 -35.92 38.11 -14.82
CA GLN A 529 -36.85 38.92 -15.62
C GLN A 529 -37.40 40.12 -14.85
N ARG A 530 -36.73 41.27 -15.01
CA ARG A 530 -37.22 42.59 -14.55
C ARG A 530 -38.49 43.11 -15.27
N ASN A 531 -39.27 42.26 -15.96
CA ASN A 531 -40.44 42.71 -16.74
C ASN A 531 -41.59 41.66 -16.79
N PRO A 532 -42.77 41.92 -16.19
CA PRO A 532 -43.85 40.93 -16.00
C PRO A 532 -44.54 40.44 -17.28
N ARG A 533 -44.35 41.10 -18.43
CA ARG A 533 -45.00 40.73 -19.70
C ARG A 533 -44.51 39.40 -20.31
N LYS A 534 -43.28 38.97 -20.00
CA LYS A 534 -42.70 37.70 -20.53
C LYS A 534 -43.04 36.47 -19.68
N VAL A 535 -43.46 36.66 -18.42
CA VAL A 535 -43.87 35.56 -17.53
C VAL A 535 -45.17 34.94 -18.01
N CYS A 536 -46.18 35.76 -18.34
CA CYS A 536 -47.44 35.26 -18.91
C CYS A 536 -47.22 34.52 -20.23
N SER A 537 -46.32 34.96 -21.10
CA SER A 537 -46.10 34.29 -22.40
C SER A 537 -45.46 32.90 -22.25
N LYS A 538 -44.49 32.74 -21.34
CA LYS A 538 -43.87 31.43 -21.06
C LYS A 538 -44.83 30.49 -20.33
N LEU A 539 -45.61 30.99 -19.36
CA LEU A 539 -46.62 30.18 -18.68
C LEU A 539 -47.69 29.67 -19.67
N PHE A 540 -48.12 30.54 -20.60
CA PHE A 540 -49.05 30.18 -21.66
C PHE A 540 -48.45 29.17 -22.65
N GLU A 541 -47.16 29.27 -22.97
CA GLU A 541 -46.46 28.28 -23.81
C GLU A 541 -46.35 26.90 -23.14
N VAL A 542 -46.03 26.85 -21.85
CA VAL A 542 -45.89 25.58 -21.10
C VAL A 542 -47.26 24.90 -20.93
N VAL A 543 -48.30 25.68 -20.62
CA VAL A 543 -49.69 25.18 -20.57
C VAL A 543 -50.14 24.71 -21.95
N ARG A 544 -49.85 25.46 -23.02
CA ARG A 544 -50.15 25.10 -24.40
C ARG A 544 -49.43 23.81 -24.82
N ARG A 545 -48.15 23.62 -24.48
CA ARG A 545 -47.41 22.39 -24.78
C ARG A 545 -47.97 21.18 -24.03
N ARG A 546 -48.37 21.32 -22.76
CA ARG A 546 -49.02 20.23 -21.99
C ARG A 546 -50.42 19.90 -22.53
N MET A 547 -51.18 20.90 -22.96
CA MET A 547 -52.51 20.70 -23.53
C MET A 547 -52.44 20.02 -24.91
N ILE A 548 -51.50 20.44 -25.77
CA ILE A 548 -51.23 19.79 -27.07
C ILE A 548 -50.76 18.35 -26.89
N ARG A 549 -49.89 18.06 -25.89
CA ARG A 549 -49.46 16.68 -25.60
C ARG A 549 -50.63 15.79 -25.17
N ARG A 550 -51.55 16.29 -24.32
CA ARG A 550 -52.75 15.56 -23.90
C ARG A 550 -53.73 15.30 -25.06
N VAL A 551 -53.91 16.28 -25.95
CA VAL A 551 -54.79 16.17 -27.13
C VAL A 551 -54.23 15.18 -28.17
N LEU A 552 -52.91 15.18 -28.41
CA LEU A 552 -52.26 14.20 -29.29
C LEU A 552 -52.39 12.76 -28.75
N THR A 553 -52.22 12.56 -27.44
CA THR A 553 -52.39 11.23 -26.82
C THR A 553 -53.83 10.73 -26.83
N SER A 554 -54.84 11.62 -26.78
CA SER A 554 -56.25 11.22 -26.91
C SER A 554 -56.66 10.93 -28.35
N ALA A 555 -56.14 11.68 -29.33
CA ALA A 555 -56.43 11.49 -30.74
C ALA A 555 -55.81 10.20 -31.32
N GLN A 556 -54.61 9.80 -30.83
CA GLN A 556 -53.98 8.54 -31.21
C GLN A 556 -54.71 7.30 -30.65
N ARG A 557 -55.37 7.41 -29.48
CA ARG A 557 -56.17 6.32 -28.89
C ARG A 557 -57.49 6.06 -29.61
N GLN A 558 -58.09 7.07 -30.26
CA GLN A 558 -59.37 6.90 -30.97
C GLN A 558 -59.24 6.32 -32.39
N ARG A 559 -58.06 6.35 -33.02
CA ARG A 559 -57.86 5.78 -34.38
C ARG A 559 -57.54 4.28 -34.41
N LEU A 560 -57.26 3.64 -33.27
CA LEU A 560 -56.82 2.23 -33.21
C LEU A 560 -57.92 1.23 -32.80
N SER A 561 -59.16 1.66 -32.49
CA SER A 561 -60.20 0.77 -31.95
C SER A 561 -61.39 0.47 -32.87
N SER A 562 -61.31 0.72 -34.18
CA SER A 562 -62.42 0.44 -35.10
C SER A 562 -61.95 -0.15 -36.44
N ASN A 563 -61.38 -1.34 -36.41
CA ASN A 563 -61.52 -2.32 -37.51
C ASN A 563 -60.94 -3.67 -37.07
N ASN A 564 -61.82 -4.57 -36.61
CA ASN A 564 -61.73 -6.01 -36.81
C ASN A 564 -62.89 -6.70 -36.09
N ASN A 565 -63.98 -6.98 -36.84
CA ASN A 565 -64.74 -8.23 -36.77
C ASN A 565 -66.03 -8.14 -37.61
N LYS A 566 -66.00 -8.69 -38.83
CA LYS A 566 -67.16 -9.39 -39.42
C LYS A 566 -66.76 -10.31 -40.57
N LYS A 567 -66.89 -11.61 -40.26
CA LYS A 567 -67.32 -12.75 -41.09
C LYS A 567 -66.38 -13.40 -42.12
N LYS A 568 -66.08 -14.67 -41.80
CA LYS A 568 -65.93 -15.83 -42.70
C LYS A 568 -66.96 -15.82 -43.85
N ASN A 569 -66.49 -16.03 -45.07
CA ASN A 569 -66.69 -17.26 -45.84
C ASN A 569 -65.61 -17.37 -46.91
#